data_AF-A0A7X8J6V5-F1
#
_entry.id   AF-A0A7X8J6V5-F1
#
_cell.length_a   1.000
_cell.length_b   1.000
_cell.length_c   1.000
_cell.angle_alpha   90.00
_cell.angle_beta   90.00
_cell.angle_gamma   90.00
#
_symmetry.space_group_name_H-M   'P 1'
#
loop_
_entity.id
_entity.type
_entity.pdbx_description
1 polymer ?
#
loop_
_entity_poly.entity_id
_entity_poly.type
_entity_poly.pdbx_seq_one_letter_code
_entity_poly.pdbx_strand_id
1 'polypeptide(L)'
;MLKKWFSGLIIGLIFLTISASEWYPARVEMSGGDVLDGEIAMTGSRPLVINTDPDQRTVNRRVQFDDLLMISQIVEQRSVEKPWLYTESGKKDKTFLPGEYYFLNFKTELSLVTGEILRGHIISMPLRFRTPDGSGKLFLSPSFALKKNGNFLLSSKLQCHYFS
;
A
#
# COMPACT_ATOMS: atom_id res chain seq x y z
N MET A 1 -58.57 35.95 8.51
CA MET A 1 -57.23 35.81 9.12
C MET A 1 -56.53 34.61 8.49
N LEU A 2 -55.64 34.83 7.53
CA LEU A 2 -54.94 33.76 6.80
C LEU A 2 -53.51 33.60 7.35
N LYS A 3 -53.20 32.42 7.88
CA LYS A 3 -51.87 32.01 8.38
C LYS A 3 -50.87 31.98 7.22
N LYS A 4 -49.86 32.87 7.24
CA LYS A 4 -48.70 32.79 6.36
C LYS A 4 -47.77 31.67 6.86
N TRP A 5 -47.57 30.64 6.04
CA TRP A 5 -46.51 29.65 6.23
C TRP A 5 -45.24 30.20 5.56
N PHE A 6 -44.18 30.43 6.35
CA PHE A 6 -42.85 30.70 5.84
C PHE A 6 -42.21 29.37 5.42
N SER A 7 -42.09 29.15 4.12
CA SER A 7 -41.28 28.07 3.55
C SER A 7 -39.81 28.48 3.68
N GLY A 8 -39.17 28.09 4.79
CA GLY A 8 -37.73 28.23 4.96
C GLY A 8 -37.01 27.26 4.03
N LEU A 9 -36.44 27.77 2.94
CA LEU A 9 -35.49 27.04 2.11
C LEU A 9 -34.16 26.95 2.89
N ILE A 10 -33.93 25.85 3.60
CA ILE A 10 -32.60 25.51 4.10
C ILE A 10 -31.77 25.14 2.87
N ILE A 11 -30.99 26.09 2.36
CA ILE A 11 -29.89 25.79 1.44
C ILE A 11 -28.82 25.13 2.30
N GLY A 12 -28.97 23.83 2.51
CA GLY A 12 -27.92 23.01 3.08
C GLY A 12 -26.76 22.99 2.10
N LEU A 13 -25.71 23.75 2.42
CA LEU A 13 -24.45 23.68 1.70
C LEU A 13 -23.83 22.30 1.99
N ILE A 14 -24.11 21.32 1.13
CA ILE A 14 -23.42 20.04 1.16
C ILE A 14 -22.01 20.30 0.66
N PHE A 15 -21.05 20.41 1.57
CA PHE A 15 -19.64 20.27 1.23
C PHE A 15 -19.42 18.80 0.83
N LEU A 16 -19.58 18.50 -0.46
CA LEU A 16 -18.96 17.33 -1.06
C LEU A 16 -17.46 17.59 -1.02
N THR A 17 -16.78 17.07 0.00
CA THR A 17 -15.33 16.92 -0.05
C THR A 17 -15.03 15.89 -1.13
N ILE A 18 -14.87 16.38 -2.36
CA ILE A 18 -14.14 15.66 -3.39
C ILE A 18 -12.73 15.54 -2.84
N SER A 19 -12.43 14.41 -2.19
CA SER A 19 -11.07 14.08 -1.81
C SER A 19 -10.34 13.83 -3.12
N ALA A 20 -9.82 14.91 -3.71
CA ALA A 20 -8.83 14.83 -4.75
C ALA A 20 -7.72 13.96 -4.17
N SER A 21 -7.30 12.94 -4.92
CA SER A 21 -6.14 12.16 -4.51
C SER A 21 -4.94 13.09 -4.47
N GLU A 22 -4.56 13.48 -3.27
CA GLU A 22 -3.46 14.38 -3.04
C GLU A 22 -2.16 13.69 -3.44
N TRP A 23 -1.32 14.44 -4.16
CA TRP A 23 -0.02 13.97 -4.62
C TRP A 23 1.02 14.55 -3.69
N TYR A 24 1.86 13.68 -3.14
CA TYR A 24 2.88 14.04 -2.16
C TYR A 24 4.25 13.85 -2.81
N PRO A 25 5.16 14.83 -2.70
CA PRO A 25 6.54 14.64 -3.11
C PRO A 25 7.16 13.44 -2.42
N ALA A 26 7.81 12.57 -3.19
CA ALA A 26 8.38 11.35 -2.66
C ALA A 26 9.59 10.88 -3.46
N ARG A 27 10.46 10.17 -2.75
CA ARG A 27 11.61 9.44 -3.28
C ARG A 27 11.39 7.95 -3.08
N VAL A 28 11.46 7.19 -4.16
CA VAL A 28 11.35 5.73 -4.15
C VAL A 28 12.71 5.13 -4.45
N GLU A 29 13.22 4.30 -3.55
CA GLU A 29 14.41 3.49 -3.78
C GLU A 29 13.95 2.06 -4.09
N MET A 30 14.42 1.53 -5.21
CA MET A 30 14.12 0.19 -5.66
C MET A 30 15.19 -0.77 -5.17
N SER A 31 14.85 -2.06 -5.04
CA SER A 31 15.76 -3.12 -4.62
C SER A 31 16.98 -3.31 -5.53
N GLY A 32 16.91 -2.82 -6.78
CA GLY A 32 18.03 -2.79 -7.72
C GLY A 32 19.01 -1.63 -7.53
N GLY A 33 18.73 -0.70 -6.61
CA GLY A 33 19.52 0.51 -6.39
C GLY A 33 19.05 1.74 -7.18
N ASP A 34 18.08 1.57 -8.08
CA ASP A 34 17.47 2.70 -8.80
C ASP A 34 16.70 3.60 -7.84
N VAL A 35 16.81 4.90 -8.04
CA VAL A 35 16.11 5.93 -7.27
C VAL A 35 15.22 6.73 -8.19
N LEU A 36 13.95 6.86 -7.81
CA LEU A 36 12.95 7.61 -8.56
C LEU A 36 12.46 8.78 -7.70
N ASP A 37 12.70 10.00 -8.16
CA ASP A 37 12.19 11.22 -7.55
C ASP A 37 10.93 11.68 -8.27
N GLY A 38 9.87 11.96 -7.52
CA GLY A 38 8.59 12.35 -8.09
C GLY A 38 7.51 12.58 -7.05
N GLU A 39 6.30 12.18 -7.37
CA GLU A 39 5.16 12.29 -6.48
C GLU A 39 4.38 10.97 -6.39
N ILE A 40 3.80 10.72 -5.24
CA ILE A 40 2.94 9.57 -4.97
C ILE A 40 1.55 9.99 -4.54
N ALA A 41 0.57 9.16 -4.86
CA ALA A 41 -0.79 9.30 -4.35
C ALA A 41 -1.34 7.93 -3.99
N MET A 42 -2.09 7.83 -2.89
CA MET A 42 -2.83 6.60 -2.61
C MET A 42 -3.92 6.35 -3.64
N THR A 43 -4.16 5.08 -3.93
CA THR A 43 -5.33 4.67 -4.70
C THR A 43 -6.50 4.45 -3.75
N GLY A 44 -7.45 5.38 -3.76
CA GLY A 44 -8.59 5.37 -2.85
C GLY A 44 -8.31 6.12 -1.53
N SER A 45 -9.27 6.11 -0.61
CA SER A 45 -9.27 6.89 0.63
C SER A 45 -9.08 6.04 1.90
N ARG A 46 -8.63 4.79 1.77
CA ARG A 46 -8.49 3.89 2.92
C ARG A 46 -7.13 4.10 3.59
N PRO A 47 -7.06 4.18 4.93
CA PRO A 47 -5.79 4.26 5.63
C PRO A 47 -4.95 3.00 5.40
N LEU A 48 -3.63 3.15 5.50
CA LEU A 48 -2.71 2.02 5.54
C LEU A 48 -3.00 1.19 6.79
N VAL A 49 -3.13 -0.12 6.62
CA VAL A 49 -3.29 -1.06 7.74
C VAL A 49 -2.01 -1.86 7.91
N ILE A 50 -1.41 -1.74 9.09
CA ILE A 50 -0.26 -2.53 9.53
C ILE A 50 -0.67 -3.40 10.71
N ASN A 51 -0.40 -4.70 10.60
CA ASN A 51 -0.47 -5.59 11.75
C ASN A 51 0.87 -5.55 12.48
N THR A 52 0.89 -5.04 13.71
CA THR A 52 2.10 -4.94 14.53
C THR A 52 2.39 -6.19 15.36
N ASP A 53 1.46 -7.15 15.38
CA ASP A 53 1.60 -8.44 16.07
C ASP A 53 1.19 -9.59 15.12
N PRO A 54 2.16 -10.35 14.56
CA PRO A 54 1.86 -11.41 13.61
C PRO A 54 1.02 -12.54 14.22
N ASP A 55 1.11 -12.76 15.54
CA ASP A 55 0.36 -13.80 16.26
C ASP A 55 -1.05 -13.33 16.62
N GLN A 56 -1.28 -12.01 16.67
CA GLN A 56 -2.58 -11.40 16.93
C GLN A 56 -3.09 -10.61 15.74
N ARG A 57 -3.77 -11.31 14.81
CA ARG A 57 -4.40 -10.73 13.60
C ARG A 57 -5.37 -9.55 13.87
N THR A 58 -5.75 -9.31 15.11
CA THR A 58 -6.65 -8.24 15.56
C THR A 58 -5.93 -6.95 15.94
N VAL A 59 -4.61 -6.97 16.19
CA VAL A 59 -3.82 -5.77 16.54
C VAL A 59 -3.41 -5.03 15.27
N ASN A 60 -4.42 -4.49 14.60
CA ASN A 60 -4.24 -3.69 13.38
C ASN A 60 -4.18 -2.21 13.73
N ARG A 61 -3.10 -1.54 13.33
CA ARG A 61 -2.99 -0.09 13.37
C ARG A 61 -3.37 0.47 12.02
N ARG A 62 -4.19 1.52 12.03
CA ARG A 62 -4.57 2.30 10.85
C ARG A 62 -3.74 3.58 10.86
N VAL A 63 -3.03 3.85 9.78
CA VAL A 63 -2.17 5.01 9.61
C VAL A 63 -2.67 5.79 8.41
N GLN A 64 -2.94 7.08 8.57
CA GLN A 64 -3.31 7.93 7.44
C GLN A 64 -2.08 8.20 6.58
N PHE A 65 -2.30 8.46 5.30
CA PHE A 65 -1.18 8.74 4.42
C PHE A 65 -0.44 10.01 4.82
N ASP A 66 -1.15 11.02 5.31
CA ASP A 66 -0.57 12.28 5.81
C ASP A 66 0.35 12.10 7.01
N ASP A 67 0.19 11.00 7.74
CA ASP A 67 1.00 10.71 8.92
C ASP A 67 2.30 9.96 8.56
N LEU A 68 2.51 9.54 7.29
CA LEU A 68 3.61 8.66 6.88
C LEU A 68 4.84 9.42 6.37
N LEU A 69 5.92 9.41 7.14
CA LEU A 69 7.20 9.97 6.71
C LEU A 69 8.00 8.98 5.84
N MET A 70 8.03 7.71 6.22
CA MET A 70 8.84 6.69 5.52
C MET A 70 8.20 5.31 5.62
N ILE A 71 8.35 4.53 4.55
CA ILE A 71 8.01 3.11 4.49
C ILE A 71 9.24 2.35 4.02
N SER A 72 9.64 1.34 4.77
CA SER A 72 10.73 0.43 4.41
C SER A 72 10.22 -1.00 4.43
N GLN A 73 10.55 -1.78 3.39
CA GLN A 73 10.25 -3.21 3.35
C GLN A 73 11.54 -4.02 3.31
N ILE A 74 11.71 -4.85 4.33
CA ILE A 74 12.88 -5.71 4.50
C ILE A 74 12.42 -7.15 4.29
N VAL A 75 13.16 -7.92 3.50
CA VAL A 75 12.91 -9.36 3.35
C VAL A 75 13.12 -10.03 4.71
N GLU A 76 12.03 -10.52 5.29
CA GLU A 76 12.02 -11.27 6.54
C GLU A 76 12.29 -12.75 6.28
N GLN A 77 11.70 -13.29 5.22
CA GLN A 77 11.83 -14.71 4.87
C GLN A 77 11.85 -14.91 3.37
N ARG A 78 12.60 -15.92 2.93
CA ARG A 78 12.67 -16.37 1.54
C ARG A 78 12.52 -17.89 1.50
N SER A 79 11.54 -18.39 0.77
CA SER A 79 11.39 -19.81 0.45
C SER A 79 11.40 -20.04 -1.05
N VAL A 80 11.73 -21.27 -1.46
CA VAL A 80 11.59 -21.73 -2.85
C VAL A 80 10.42 -22.68 -2.89
N GLU A 81 9.43 -22.38 -3.73
CA GLU A 81 8.24 -23.21 -3.87
C GLU A 81 7.99 -23.57 -5.34
N LYS A 82 7.41 -24.76 -5.53
CA LYS A 82 6.91 -25.16 -6.85
C LYS A 82 5.54 -24.53 -7.08
N PRO A 83 5.33 -23.86 -8.23
CA PRO A 83 4.00 -23.35 -8.59
C PRO A 83 3.01 -24.50 -8.67
N TRP A 84 1.75 -24.25 -8.32
CA TRP A 84 0.71 -25.26 -8.35
C TRP A 84 -0.65 -24.66 -8.68
N LEU A 85 -1.55 -25.49 -9.22
CA LEU A 85 -2.96 -25.18 -9.47
C LEU A 85 -3.83 -26.16 -8.69
N TYR A 86 -5.00 -25.71 -8.25
CA TYR A 86 -6.04 -26.64 -7.82
C TYR A 86 -6.56 -27.40 -9.04
N THR A 87 -6.65 -28.72 -8.93
CA THR A 87 -7.08 -29.58 -10.04
C THR A 87 -8.52 -29.27 -10.48
N GLU A 88 -9.39 -28.90 -9.54
CA GLU A 88 -10.76 -28.43 -9.74
C GLU A 88 -11.21 -27.59 -8.52
N SER A 89 -12.12 -26.64 -8.72
CA SER A 89 -12.72 -25.86 -7.62
C SER A 89 -13.34 -26.80 -6.57
N GLY A 90 -12.80 -26.79 -5.35
CA GLY A 90 -13.30 -27.59 -4.23
C GLY A 90 -12.61 -28.94 -3.96
N LYS A 91 -11.64 -29.37 -4.78
CA LYS A 91 -10.80 -30.54 -4.48
C LYS A 91 -9.48 -30.13 -3.81
N LYS A 92 -8.99 -30.97 -2.88
CA LYS A 92 -7.75 -30.72 -2.12
C LYS A 92 -6.47 -31.01 -2.92
N ASP A 93 -6.58 -31.67 -4.05
CA ASP A 93 -5.43 -32.09 -4.84
C ASP A 93 -4.81 -30.90 -5.59
N LYS A 94 -3.47 -30.80 -5.48
CA LYS A 94 -2.67 -29.77 -6.11
C LYS A 94 -1.90 -30.39 -7.28
N THR A 95 -2.01 -29.79 -8.45
CA THR A 95 -1.16 -30.11 -9.60
C THR A 95 0.01 -29.15 -9.63
N PHE A 96 1.23 -29.66 -9.46
CA PHE A 96 2.45 -28.84 -9.51
C PHE A 96 2.86 -28.57 -10.96
N LEU A 97 3.13 -27.31 -11.27
CA LEU A 97 3.61 -26.84 -12.55
C LEU A 97 5.15 -26.87 -12.59
N PRO A 98 5.77 -26.96 -13.78
CA PRO A 98 7.22 -26.84 -13.90
C PRO A 98 7.70 -25.43 -13.55
N GLY A 99 8.84 -25.35 -12.86
CA GLY A 99 9.49 -24.10 -12.45
C GLY A 99 9.61 -23.95 -10.93
N GLU A 100 10.27 -22.87 -10.51
CA GLU A 100 10.47 -22.51 -9.11
C GLU A 100 10.19 -21.03 -8.93
N TYR A 101 9.53 -20.70 -7.82
CA TYR A 101 9.29 -19.33 -7.39
C TYR A 101 10.00 -19.07 -6.07
N TYR A 102 10.61 -17.90 -5.94
CA TYR A 102 10.97 -17.35 -4.65
C TYR A 102 9.73 -16.70 -4.04
N PHE A 103 9.29 -17.22 -2.91
CA PHE A 103 8.33 -16.54 -2.06
C PHE A 103 9.10 -15.68 -1.07
N LEU A 104 8.82 -14.39 -1.09
CA LEU A 104 9.39 -13.40 -0.19
C LEU A 104 8.30 -12.94 0.77
N ASN A 105 8.60 -12.95 2.07
CA ASN A 105 7.82 -12.28 3.09
C ASN A 105 8.57 -11.01 3.51
N PHE A 106 7.84 -9.91 3.65
CA PHE A 106 8.40 -8.62 4.00
C PHE A 106 7.93 -8.18 5.38
N LYS A 107 8.87 -7.74 6.20
CA LYS A 107 8.58 -6.93 7.37
C LYS A 107 8.62 -5.47 6.95
N THR A 108 7.56 -4.75 7.29
CA THR A 108 7.42 -3.32 7.04
C THR A 108 7.77 -2.52 8.28
N GLU A 109 8.57 -1.47 8.09
CA GLU A 109 8.80 -0.41 9.07
C GLU A 109 8.19 0.89 8.54
N LEU A 110 7.34 1.52 9.36
CA LEU A 110 6.73 2.82 9.08
C LEU A 110 7.28 3.84 10.07
N SER A 111 7.83 4.95 9.57
CA SER A 111 8.12 6.12 10.40
C SER A 111 7.01 7.13 10.23
N LEU A 112 6.45 7.60 11.33
CA LEU A 112 5.38 8.57 11.34
C LEU A 112 5.90 9.99 11.55
N VAL A 113 5.12 10.99 11.15
CA VAL A 113 5.41 12.42 11.40
C VAL A 113 5.56 12.75 12.89
N THR A 114 4.97 11.93 13.77
CA THR A 114 5.09 12.05 15.24
C THR A 114 6.44 11.59 15.78
N GLY A 115 7.27 10.93 14.96
CA GLY A 115 8.49 10.24 15.38
C GLY A 115 8.26 8.79 15.85
N GLU A 116 7.00 8.33 15.92
CA GLU A 116 6.68 6.92 16.20
C GLU A 116 7.16 6.02 15.05
N ILE A 117 7.72 4.85 15.40
CA ILE A 117 8.11 3.82 14.43
C ILE A 117 7.24 2.58 14.66
N LEU A 118 6.43 2.23 13.67
CA LEU A 118 5.62 1.02 13.66
C LEU A 118 6.34 -0.08 12.87
N ARG A 119 6.36 -1.30 13.41
CA ARG A 119 6.96 -2.47 12.76
C ARG A 119 5.94 -3.59 12.68
N GLY A 120 5.88 -4.26 11.54
CA GLY A 120 4.90 -5.33 11.33
C GLY A 120 4.70 -5.68 9.86
N HIS A 121 3.51 -6.17 9.51
CA HIS A 121 3.16 -6.55 8.14
C HIS A 121 1.99 -5.72 7.65
N ILE A 122 2.14 -5.06 6.51
CA ILE A 122 1.03 -4.35 5.87
C ILE A 122 0.09 -5.36 5.18
N ILE A 123 -1.20 -5.03 5.07
CA ILE A 123 -2.12 -5.89 4.29
C ILE A 123 -1.87 -5.73 2.79
N SER A 124 -1.92 -4.49 2.31
CA SER A 124 -1.46 -4.06 0.98
C SER A 124 -1.59 -2.55 0.87
N MET A 125 -0.79 -1.92 0.02
CA MET A 125 -0.95 -0.51 -0.32
C MET A 125 -0.69 -0.25 -1.81
N PRO A 126 -1.76 -0.01 -2.60
CA PRO A 126 -1.63 0.41 -3.99
C PRO A 126 -1.38 1.92 -4.07
N LEU A 127 -0.18 2.29 -4.51
CA LEU A 127 0.23 3.67 -4.76
C LEU A 127 0.26 3.94 -6.26
N ARG A 128 -0.15 5.14 -6.63
CA ARG A 128 0.21 5.73 -7.92
C ARG A 128 1.49 6.53 -7.72
N PHE A 129 2.33 6.51 -8.73
CA PHE A 129 3.60 7.23 -8.75
C PHE A 129 3.73 7.96 -10.09
N ARG A 130 4.29 9.16 -10.08
CA ARG A 130 4.64 9.90 -11.28
C ARG A 130 5.97 10.60 -11.10
N THR A 131 6.77 10.60 -12.17
CA THR A 131 7.99 11.38 -12.35
C THR A 131 7.78 12.34 -13.52
N PRO A 132 8.71 13.28 -13.76
CA PRO A 132 8.72 14.05 -15.01
C PRO A 132 8.73 13.17 -16.27
N ASP A 133 9.35 11.98 -16.20
CA ASP A 133 9.55 11.08 -17.33
C ASP A 133 8.41 10.07 -17.55
N GLY A 134 7.47 9.95 -16.61
CA GLY A 134 6.36 9.00 -16.76
C GLY A 134 5.53 8.78 -15.49
N SER A 135 4.58 7.86 -15.58
CA SER A 135 3.74 7.48 -14.43
C SER A 135 3.53 5.97 -14.36
N GLY A 136 3.24 5.48 -13.16
CA GLY A 136 3.10 4.05 -12.89
C GLY A 136 2.35 3.76 -11.60
N LYS A 137 2.33 2.48 -11.23
CA LYS A 137 1.76 1.99 -9.97
C LYS A 137 2.82 1.25 -9.19
N LEU A 138 2.86 1.50 -7.89
CA LEU A 138 3.67 0.76 -6.93
C LEU A 138 2.72 -0.02 -6.02
N PHE A 139 3.06 -1.28 -5.77
CA PHE A 139 2.28 -2.14 -4.88
C PHE A 139 3.18 -2.60 -3.75
N LEU A 140 2.87 -2.15 -2.54
CA LEU A 140 3.50 -2.67 -1.34
C LEU A 140 2.61 -3.81 -0.80
N SER A 141 3.18 -5.00 -0.66
CA SER A 141 2.49 -6.20 -0.18
C SER A 141 3.29 -6.87 0.93
N PRO A 142 2.63 -7.64 1.82
CA PRO A 142 3.32 -8.40 2.87
C PRO A 142 4.15 -9.54 2.29
N SER A 143 3.81 -10.03 1.11
CA SER A 143 4.52 -11.08 0.43
C SER A 143 4.47 -10.93 -1.08
N PHE A 144 5.42 -11.57 -1.76
CA PHE A 144 5.51 -11.58 -3.22
C PHE A 144 6.09 -12.90 -3.72
N ALA A 145 5.60 -13.39 -4.86
CA ALA A 145 6.12 -14.58 -5.54
C ALA A 145 6.87 -14.19 -6.82
N LEU A 146 8.18 -14.43 -6.86
CA LEU A 146 9.04 -14.15 -8.01
C LEU A 146 9.42 -15.44 -8.73
N LYS A 147 9.23 -15.51 -10.04
CA LYS A 147 9.80 -16.61 -10.83
C LYS A 147 11.33 -16.52 -10.75
N LYS A 148 12.00 -17.65 -10.49
CA LYS A 148 13.47 -17.70 -10.25
C LYS A 148 14.35 -17.02 -11.32
N ASN A 149 13.85 -16.87 -12.54
CA ASN A 149 14.55 -16.24 -13.68
C ASN A 149 13.86 -14.96 -14.21
N GLY A 150 12.94 -14.36 -13.44
CA GLY A 150 12.26 -13.13 -13.82
C GLY A 150 12.95 -11.91 -13.18
N ASN A 151 13.23 -10.88 -13.98
CA ASN A 151 13.65 -9.58 -13.46
C ASN A 151 12.42 -8.82 -12.98
N PHE A 152 12.39 -8.43 -11.70
CA PHE A 152 11.40 -7.51 -11.16
C PHE A 152 12.07 -6.58 -10.16
N LEU A 153 11.77 -5.29 -10.27
CA LEU A 153 12.20 -4.28 -9.32
C LEU A 153 11.08 -4.12 -8.28
N LEU A 154 11.41 -4.33 -7.01
CA LEU A 154 10.51 -4.07 -5.88
C LEU A 154 10.93 -2.77 -5.22
N SER A 155 9.98 -1.99 -4.71
CA SER A 155 10.30 -0.85 -3.86
C SER A 155 10.90 -1.38 -2.57
N SER A 156 12.16 -1.04 -2.27
CA SER A 156 12.81 -1.38 -1.00
C SER A 156 12.48 -0.32 0.05
N LYS A 157 12.40 0.95 -0.38
CA LYS A 157 12.17 2.08 0.50
C LYS A 157 11.41 3.19 -0.22
N LEU A 158 10.48 3.80 0.50
CA LEU A 158 9.69 4.94 0.05
C LEU A 158 9.79 6.02 1.12
N GLN A 159 10.23 7.21 0.73
CA GLN A 159 10.33 8.37 1.60
C GLN A 159 9.40 9.46 1.10
N CYS A 160 8.49 9.90 1.96
CA CYS A 160 7.58 11.00 1.67
C CYS A 160 8.19 12.29 2.22
N HIS A 161 8.11 13.37 1.43
CA HIS A 161 8.53 14.69 1.86
C HIS A 161 7.30 15.59 1.96
N TYR A 162 7.01 16.06 3.17
CA TYR A 162 6.00 17.09 3.40
C TYR A 162 6.69 18.45 3.41
N PHE A 163 6.30 19.31 2.47
CA PHE A 163 6.65 20.73 2.54
C PHE A 163 5.47 21.43 3.18
N SER A 164 5.64 21.81 4.46
CA SER A 164 4.71 22.68 5.19
C SER A 164 4.79 24.12 4.71
#